data_AF-A0A5B9QG57-F1
#
_entry.id   AF-A0A5B9QG57-F1
#
_cell.length_a   1.000
_cell.length_b   1.000
_cell.length_c   1.000
_cell.angle_alpha   90.00
_cell.angle_beta   90.00
_cell.angle_gamma   90.00
#
_symmetry.space_group_name_H-M   'P 1'
#
loop_
_entity.id
_entity.type
_entity.pdbx_description
1 polymer ?
#
loop_
_entity_poly.entity_id
_entity_poly.type
_entity_poly.pdbx_seq_one_letter_code
_entity_poly.pdbx_strand_id
1 'polypeptide(L)'
;MSHSKPYGNVFFSILLVSLSTGSAVAGGPQIAFDFGRIAECVEIGGDEVLLTPGEKLVELKLRVSVHLLAGKIGDVEEVRIEVGDRENLMRVHSFSPCTQMASHLGGDIEWSKTTEEGHSLGASLGGELPTPVGGLIAHVTPTISGGMTNGEKITEKQLRLAPKFAVVASGTINQEHGVFFKLRSSTQSSLEGTHDLTVRFRVSEKWRGDSIRVCCQATGTEKVLWMKQQATWAHTCAPVALYLAGDAEARQAAIRYVDGKNRG
;
A
#
# COMPACT_ATOMS: atom_id res chain seq x y z
N MET A 1 93.93 9.59 -7.26
CA MET A 1 93.32 10.73 -6.53
C MET A 1 92.54 11.58 -7.52
N SER A 2 91.21 11.48 -7.52
CA SER A 2 90.29 12.59 -7.83
C SER A 2 88.86 12.09 -7.60
N HIS A 3 88.15 12.82 -6.75
CA HIS A 3 86.77 12.59 -6.33
C HIS A 3 85.76 12.97 -7.44
N SER A 4 84.70 12.19 -7.63
CA SER A 4 83.40 12.76 -7.98
C SER A 4 82.21 11.89 -7.54
N LYS A 5 81.50 12.44 -6.55
CA LYS A 5 80.14 12.25 -6.00
C LYS A 5 79.18 11.19 -6.61
N PRO A 6 78.40 10.49 -5.76
CA PRO A 6 77.21 9.77 -6.19
C PRO A 6 76.01 10.71 -6.37
N TYR A 7 75.29 10.59 -7.49
CA TYR A 7 74.00 11.21 -7.71
C TYR A 7 72.92 10.41 -6.97
N GLY A 8 72.28 11.05 -5.99
CA GLY A 8 71.09 10.53 -5.33
C GLY A 8 69.87 10.69 -6.23
N ASN A 9 69.29 9.56 -6.67
CA ASN A 9 67.96 9.55 -7.27
C ASN A 9 66.93 9.38 -6.15
N VAL A 10 66.29 10.47 -5.78
CA VAL A 10 65.08 10.47 -4.95
C VAL A 10 63.92 10.03 -5.86
N PHE A 11 63.51 8.76 -5.74
CA PHE A 11 62.27 8.28 -6.34
C PHE A 11 61.09 8.82 -5.51
N PHE A 12 60.38 9.81 -6.06
CA PHE A 12 59.11 10.28 -5.53
C PHE A 12 58.01 9.30 -5.99
N SER A 13 57.68 8.32 -5.14
CA SER A 13 56.52 7.44 -5.36
C SER A 13 55.24 8.21 -5.04
N ILE A 14 54.58 8.73 -6.07
CA ILE A 14 53.22 9.28 -5.97
C ILE A 14 52.26 8.10 -5.81
N LEU A 15 51.79 7.86 -4.58
CA LEU A 15 50.74 6.90 -4.30
C LEU A 15 49.41 7.49 -4.78
N LEU A 16 48.98 7.13 -5.99
CA LEU A 16 47.64 7.38 -6.50
C LEU A 16 46.64 6.54 -5.69
N VAL A 17 46.14 7.11 -4.59
CA VAL A 17 44.97 6.58 -3.88
C VAL A 17 43.79 6.73 -4.84
N SER A 18 43.45 5.63 -5.51
CA SER A 18 42.24 5.53 -6.31
C SER A 18 41.07 5.54 -5.33
N LEU A 19 40.49 6.71 -5.04
CA LEU A 19 39.18 6.77 -4.40
C LEU A 19 38.16 6.22 -5.40
N SER A 20 37.89 4.92 -5.32
CA SER A 20 36.71 4.33 -5.91
C SER A 20 35.51 4.89 -5.15
N THR A 21 35.00 6.03 -5.60
CA THR A 21 33.64 6.47 -5.27
C THR A 21 32.71 5.46 -5.93
N GLY A 22 32.43 4.36 -5.21
CA GLY A 22 31.33 3.48 -5.56
C GLY A 22 30.07 4.33 -5.48
N SER A 23 29.52 4.71 -6.63
CA SER A 23 28.16 5.20 -6.71
C SER A 23 27.29 4.09 -6.14
N ALA A 24 26.86 4.24 -4.89
CA ALA A 24 25.83 3.39 -4.33
C ALA A 24 24.57 3.67 -5.13
N VAL A 25 24.35 2.88 -6.19
CA VAL A 25 23.02 2.74 -6.78
C VAL A 25 22.16 2.21 -5.64
N ALA A 26 21.32 3.08 -5.08
CA ALA A 26 20.34 2.65 -4.10
C ALA A 26 19.46 1.61 -4.80
N GLY A 27 19.67 0.33 -4.46
CA GLY A 27 18.88 -0.76 -5.01
C GLY A 27 17.40 -0.62 -4.64
N GLY A 28 16.52 -1.20 -5.45
CA GLY A 28 15.10 -1.30 -5.14
C GLY A 28 14.83 -2.03 -3.81
N PRO A 29 13.59 -1.96 -3.29
CA PRO A 29 13.27 -2.53 -1.99
C PRO A 29 13.52 -4.05 -1.97
N GLN A 30 14.17 -4.51 -0.91
CA GLN A 30 14.35 -5.92 -0.63
C GLN A 30 13.36 -6.34 0.45
N ILE A 31 12.44 -7.23 0.10
CA ILE A 31 11.36 -7.66 0.98
C ILE A 31 11.51 -9.15 1.29
N ALA A 32 11.34 -9.51 2.56
CA ALA A 32 11.20 -10.88 3.00
C ALA A 32 9.80 -11.14 3.54
N PHE A 33 9.29 -12.34 3.29
CA PHE A 33 8.04 -12.84 3.84
C PHE A 33 8.30 -13.97 4.82
N ASP A 34 7.63 -13.94 5.96
CA ASP A 34 7.68 -15.00 6.96
C ASP A 34 6.27 -15.44 7.36
N PHE A 35 6.06 -16.76 7.50
CA PHE A 35 4.79 -17.35 7.91
C PHE A 35 4.98 -18.79 8.38
N GLY A 36 4.12 -19.25 9.30
CA GLY A 36 4.18 -20.61 9.82
C GLY A 36 4.06 -21.68 8.74
N ARG A 37 4.85 -22.76 8.85
CA ARG A 37 4.80 -23.93 7.94
C ARG A 37 3.85 -25.03 8.40
N ILE A 38 3.39 -24.93 9.66
CA ILE A 38 2.40 -25.81 10.25
C ILE A 38 1.35 -24.90 10.88
N ALA A 39 0.07 -25.20 10.64
CA ALA A 39 -1.03 -24.47 11.22
C ALA A 39 -2.08 -25.41 11.80
N GLU A 40 -2.59 -25.04 12.96
CA GLU A 40 -3.72 -25.71 13.60
C GLU A 40 -5.02 -25.12 13.04
N CYS A 41 -5.94 -26.01 12.67
CA CYS A 41 -7.30 -25.65 12.28
C CYS A 41 -8.26 -26.01 13.42
N VAL A 42 -9.14 -25.08 13.76
CA VAL A 42 -10.15 -25.29 14.81
C VAL A 42 -11.51 -25.57 14.15
N GLU A 43 -12.19 -26.63 14.57
CA GLU A 43 -13.56 -26.89 14.14
C GLU A 43 -14.49 -25.81 14.70
N ILE A 44 -15.27 -25.18 13.82
CA ILE A 44 -16.24 -24.17 14.20
C ILE A 44 -17.61 -24.82 14.16
N GLY A 45 -18.33 -24.77 15.29
CA GLY A 45 -19.74 -25.16 15.35
C GLY A 45 -20.54 -24.32 14.33
N GLY A 46 -20.97 -24.97 13.26
CA GLY A 46 -21.75 -24.35 12.20
C GLY A 46 -23.24 -24.47 12.49
N ASP A 47 -24.01 -23.51 11.97
CA ASP A 47 -25.45 -23.72 11.79
C ASP A 47 -25.62 -24.77 10.67
N GLU A 48 -26.06 -25.99 11.02
CA GLU A 48 -26.18 -27.13 10.09
C GLU A 48 -26.93 -26.76 8.80
N VAL A 49 -27.82 -25.76 8.87
CA VAL A 49 -28.67 -25.29 7.76
C VAL A 49 -27.87 -24.79 6.55
N LEU A 50 -26.62 -24.35 6.72
CA LEU A 50 -25.76 -23.86 5.63
C LEU A 50 -24.73 -24.88 5.12
N LEU A 51 -24.62 -26.04 5.77
CA LEU A 51 -23.62 -27.07 5.43
C LEU A 51 -24.28 -28.20 4.64
N THR A 52 -23.52 -28.74 3.67
CA THR A 52 -23.93 -29.98 3.02
C THR A 52 -23.75 -31.14 4.00
N PRO A 53 -24.68 -32.12 4.07
CA PRO A 53 -24.53 -33.26 4.96
C PRO A 53 -23.17 -33.96 4.78
N GLY A 54 -22.49 -34.25 5.88
CA GLY A 54 -21.15 -34.85 5.89
C GLY A 54 -20.00 -33.86 5.68
N GLU A 55 -20.27 -32.56 5.77
CA GLU A 55 -19.25 -31.51 5.83
C GLU A 55 -19.20 -30.83 7.20
N LYS A 56 -18.05 -30.23 7.50
CA LYS A 56 -17.85 -29.37 8.67
C LYS A 56 -17.04 -28.13 8.30
N LEU A 57 -17.07 -27.14 9.18
CA LEU A 57 -16.26 -25.93 9.06
C LEU A 57 -15.02 -26.01 9.92
N VAL A 58 -13.88 -25.68 9.32
CA VAL A 58 -12.61 -25.50 10.04
C VAL A 58 -12.06 -24.10 9.80
N GLU A 59 -11.57 -23.46 10.85
CA GLU A 59 -10.96 -22.14 10.81
C GLU A 59 -9.44 -22.25 10.87
N LEU A 60 -8.78 -21.68 9.87
CA LEU A 60 -7.35 -21.45 9.79
C LEU A 60 -7.05 -19.99 10.13
N LYS A 61 -6.14 -19.77 11.09
CA LYS A 61 -5.52 -18.47 11.33
C LYS A 61 -4.08 -18.50 10.84
N LEU A 62 -3.76 -17.63 9.89
CA LEU A 62 -2.43 -17.51 9.30
C LEU A 62 -1.87 -16.13 9.59
N ARG A 63 -0.66 -16.08 10.12
CA ARG A 63 0.10 -14.85 10.31
C ARG A 63 1.15 -14.75 9.21
N VAL A 64 1.11 -13.65 8.45
CA VAL A 64 2.11 -13.35 7.42
C VAL A 64 2.83 -12.07 7.80
N SER A 65 4.13 -12.17 8.04
CA SER A 65 5.01 -11.03 8.29
C SER A 65 5.67 -10.58 6.99
N VAL A 66 5.66 -9.27 6.76
CA VAL A 66 6.37 -8.59 5.69
C VAL A 66 7.48 -7.77 6.34
N HIS A 67 8.73 -7.99 5.94
CA HIS A 67 9.89 -7.33 6.50
C HIS A 67 10.71 -6.66 5.40
N LEU A 68 11.00 -5.35 5.56
CA LEU A 68 11.87 -4.61 4.66
C LEU A 68 13.33 -4.81 5.08
N LEU A 69 14.11 -5.51 4.24
CA LEU A 69 15.53 -5.75 4.47
C LEU A 69 16.40 -4.56 4.03
N ALA A 70 16.00 -3.89 2.95
CA ALA A 70 16.68 -2.72 2.39
C ALA A 70 15.74 -1.90 1.49
N GLY A 71 16.09 -0.65 1.22
CA GLY A 71 15.31 0.27 0.37
C GLY A 71 14.22 1.01 1.15
N LYS A 72 13.12 1.38 0.47
CA LYS A 72 11.99 2.10 1.08
C LYS A 72 10.70 1.33 0.87
N ILE A 73 9.93 1.12 1.94
CA ILE A 73 8.62 0.47 1.84
C ILE A 73 7.63 1.25 0.95
N GLY A 74 7.81 2.56 0.81
CA GLY A 74 7.00 3.41 -0.09
C GLY A 74 7.15 3.08 -1.58
N ASP A 75 8.21 2.36 -1.98
CA ASP A 75 8.39 1.87 -3.35
C ASP A 75 7.65 0.54 -3.61
N VAL A 76 7.08 -0.05 -2.56
CA VAL A 76 6.17 -1.20 -2.63
C VAL A 76 4.74 -0.68 -2.67
N GLU A 77 4.02 -1.01 -3.73
CA GLU A 77 2.65 -0.54 -3.96
C GLU A 77 1.62 -1.56 -3.46
N GLU A 78 1.89 -2.85 -3.66
CA GLU A 78 0.96 -3.93 -3.34
C GLU A 78 1.69 -5.16 -2.78
N VAL A 79 1.15 -5.72 -1.70
CA VAL A 79 1.46 -7.07 -1.23
C VAL A 79 0.25 -7.96 -1.50
N ARG A 80 0.46 -9.03 -2.27
CA ARG A 80 -0.55 -10.04 -2.57
C ARG A 80 -0.23 -11.32 -1.82
N ILE A 81 -1.18 -11.80 -1.04
CA ILE A 81 -1.10 -13.07 -0.33
C ILE A 81 -2.18 -13.98 -0.89
N GLU A 82 -1.81 -15.17 -1.32
CA GLU A 82 -2.72 -16.20 -1.80
C GLU A 82 -2.62 -17.42 -0.92
N VAL A 83 -3.77 -17.93 -0.50
CA VAL A 83 -3.91 -19.17 0.25
C VAL A 83 -4.80 -20.08 -0.58
N GLY A 84 -4.26 -21.19 -1.07
CA GLY A 84 -5.00 -22.11 -1.92
C GLY A 84 -4.67 -23.56 -1.62
N ASP A 85 -5.69 -24.39 -1.68
CA ASP A 85 -5.52 -25.83 -1.76
C ASP A 85 -5.04 -26.21 -3.18
N ARG A 86 -4.04 -27.09 -3.26
CA ARG A 86 -3.51 -27.54 -4.56
C ARG A 86 -4.35 -28.65 -5.17
N GLU A 87 -4.97 -29.47 -4.33
CA GLU A 87 -5.76 -30.63 -4.71
C GLU A 87 -7.27 -30.30 -4.78
N ASN A 88 -7.66 -29.07 -4.42
CA ASN A 88 -9.04 -28.58 -4.43
C ASN A 88 -10.01 -29.47 -3.62
N LEU A 89 -9.55 -30.04 -2.51
CA LEU A 89 -10.33 -30.83 -1.56
C LEU A 89 -11.08 -29.95 -0.54
N MET A 90 -10.60 -28.72 -0.31
CA MET A 90 -11.19 -27.77 0.63
C MET A 90 -11.82 -26.59 -0.10
N ARG A 91 -13.03 -26.17 0.31
CA ARG A 91 -13.72 -25.00 -0.25
C ARG A 91 -13.76 -23.86 0.77
N VAL A 92 -13.45 -22.66 0.34
CA VAL A 92 -13.51 -21.43 1.15
C VAL A 92 -14.98 -21.10 1.45
N HIS A 93 -15.31 -21.05 2.73
CA HIS A 93 -16.61 -20.58 3.22
C HIS A 93 -16.60 -19.07 3.45
N SER A 94 -15.59 -18.57 4.16
CA SER A 94 -15.44 -17.16 4.50
C SER A 94 -14.00 -16.83 4.82
N PHE A 95 -13.64 -15.54 4.77
CA PHE A 95 -12.29 -15.09 5.03
C PHE A 95 -12.29 -13.70 5.66
N SER A 96 -11.18 -13.36 6.34
CA SER A 96 -10.92 -12.05 6.93
C SER A 96 -9.44 -11.71 6.77
N PRO A 97 -9.07 -10.45 6.50
CA PRO A 97 -9.94 -9.28 6.34
C PRO A 97 -10.77 -9.32 5.04
N CYS A 98 -12.01 -8.83 5.12
CA CYS A 98 -12.82 -8.50 3.94
C CYS A 98 -12.28 -7.23 3.25
N THR A 99 -12.72 -6.95 2.03
CA THR A 99 -12.36 -5.73 1.30
C THR A 99 -12.64 -4.48 2.15
N GLN A 100 -11.60 -3.66 2.38
CA GLN A 100 -11.65 -2.42 3.15
C GLN A 100 -11.29 -1.24 2.26
N MET A 101 -12.07 -0.16 2.37
CA MET A 101 -11.84 1.09 1.64
C MET A 101 -11.35 2.17 2.61
N ALA A 102 -10.26 2.86 2.28
CA ALA A 102 -9.80 4.04 3.00
C ALA A 102 -9.62 5.23 2.04
N SER A 103 -9.77 6.44 2.56
CA SER A 103 -9.40 7.65 1.82
C SER A 103 -8.02 8.13 2.27
N HIS A 104 -7.23 8.65 1.34
CA HIS A 104 -5.96 9.31 1.66
C HIS A 104 -6.15 10.70 2.28
N LEU A 105 -7.38 11.21 2.31
CA LEU A 105 -7.75 12.51 2.89
C LEU A 105 -8.40 12.27 4.26
N GLY A 106 -7.92 13.01 5.27
CA GLY A 106 -8.37 12.90 6.67
C GLY A 106 -9.77 13.48 6.95
N GLY A 107 -10.51 13.91 5.93
CA GLY A 107 -11.84 14.50 6.02
C GLY A 107 -12.40 14.85 4.64
N ASP A 108 -13.66 15.27 4.60
CA ASP A 108 -14.31 15.75 3.39
C ASP A 108 -13.57 16.98 2.82
N ILE A 109 -13.52 17.10 1.50
CA ILE A 109 -12.86 18.23 0.84
C ILE A 109 -13.85 19.41 0.88
N GLU A 110 -13.60 20.39 1.74
CA GLU A 110 -14.32 21.68 1.72
C GLU A 110 -13.69 22.57 0.65
N TRP A 111 -14.39 22.80 -0.47
CA TRP A 111 -13.97 23.77 -1.48
C TRP A 111 -14.76 25.07 -1.29
N SER A 112 -14.07 26.15 -0.91
CA SER A 112 -14.66 27.50 -0.87
C SER A 112 -14.42 28.20 -2.21
N LYS A 113 -15.45 28.30 -3.05
CA LYS A 113 -15.43 29.19 -4.21
C LYS A 113 -16.02 30.54 -3.80
N THR A 114 -15.17 31.55 -3.63
CA THR A 114 -15.63 32.94 -3.46
C THR A 114 -15.82 33.54 -4.85
N THR A 115 -17.07 33.69 -5.28
CA THR A 115 -17.41 34.51 -6.45
C THR A 115 -17.83 35.88 -5.94
N GLU A 116 -17.01 36.90 -6.17
CA GLU A 116 -17.42 38.31 -6.02
C GLU A 116 -17.97 38.80 -7.36
N GLU A 117 -19.29 39.01 -7.44
CA GLU A 117 -19.87 39.79 -8.53
C GLU A 117 -19.67 41.28 -8.24
N GLY A 118 -18.49 41.79 -8.60
CA GLY A 118 -18.25 43.22 -8.71
C GLY A 118 -18.84 43.74 -10.01
N HIS A 119 -19.99 44.40 -9.97
CA HIS A 119 -20.41 45.28 -11.06
C HIS A 119 -19.52 46.54 -11.04
N SER A 120 -18.30 46.45 -11.55
CA SER A 120 -17.53 47.64 -11.93
C SER A 120 -18.08 48.15 -13.26
N LEU A 121 -19.09 49.03 -13.18
CA LEU A 121 -19.46 49.90 -14.29
C LEU A 121 -18.26 50.80 -14.57
N GLY A 122 -17.70 50.65 -15.76
CA GLY A 122 -16.57 51.45 -16.22
C GLY A 122 -16.87 52.94 -16.18
N ALA A 123 -15.90 53.71 -15.70
CA ALA A 123 -15.77 55.14 -15.98
C ALA A 123 -14.28 55.45 -16.12
N SER A 124 -13.98 56.26 -17.12
CA SER A 124 -12.73 56.38 -17.85
C SER A 124 -11.52 56.85 -17.06
N LEU A 125 -10.37 56.35 -17.49
CA LEU A 125 -9.03 56.88 -17.27
C LEU A 125 -9.01 58.42 -17.35
N GLY A 126 -8.49 59.08 -16.31
CA GLY A 126 -8.14 60.49 -16.34
C GLY A 126 -7.13 60.76 -17.45
N GLY A 127 -7.53 61.56 -18.42
CA GLY A 127 -6.67 62.16 -19.43
C GLY A 127 -7.19 63.57 -19.68
N GLU A 128 -6.31 64.56 -19.52
CA GLU A 128 -6.61 65.95 -19.80
C GLU A 128 -6.97 66.14 -21.28
N LEU A 129 -8.12 66.78 -21.54
CA LEU A 129 -8.40 67.38 -22.84
C LEU A 129 -9.10 68.73 -22.61
N PRO A 130 -8.57 69.84 -23.15
CA PRO A 130 -9.17 71.15 -22.95
C PRO A 130 -10.37 71.33 -23.86
N THR A 131 -11.49 71.81 -23.32
CA THR A 131 -12.51 72.47 -24.13
C THR A 131 -12.95 73.79 -23.49
N PRO A 132 -13.05 74.86 -24.29
CA PRO A 132 -13.45 76.18 -23.82
C PRO A 132 -14.97 76.21 -23.65
N VAL A 133 -15.44 77.18 -22.86
CA VAL A 133 -16.84 77.57 -22.61
C VAL A 133 -17.37 77.12 -21.24
N GLY A 134 -17.53 78.12 -20.36
CA GLY A 134 -18.47 78.09 -19.24
C GLY A 134 -17.88 77.68 -17.90
N GLY A 135 -17.19 78.61 -17.23
CA GLY A 135 -16.65 78.39 -15.89
C GLY A 135 -17.75 78.06 -14.87
N LEU A 136 -17.65 76.89 -14.24
CA LEU A 136 -18.31 76.56 -12.98
C LEU A 136 -17.38 75.64 -12.18
N ILE A 137 -16.88 76.18 -11.07
CA ILE A 137 -16.10 75.46 -10.05
C ILE A 137 -17.12 74.73 -9.17
N ALA A 138 -17.16 73.39 -9.23
CA ALA A 138 -17.97 72.59 -8.31
C ALA A 138 -17.08 72.06 -7.18
N HIS A 139 -17.23 72.64 -5.99
CA HIS A 139 -16.66 72.12 -4.75
C HIS A 139 -17.40 70.83 -4.36
N VAL A 140 -16.69 69.71 -4.28
CA VAL A 140 -17.25 68.45 -3.77
C VAL A 140 -16.79 68.28 -2.32
N THR A 141 -17.69 68.56 -1.39
CA THR A 141 -17.56 68.21 0.03
C THR A 141 -17.89 66.72 0.19
N PRO A 142 -17.09 65.92 0.93
CA PRO A 142 -17.43 64.52 1.15
C PRO A 142 -18.50 64.42 2.25
N THR A 143 -19.70 63.97 1.89
CA THR A 143 -20.70 63.49 2.84
C THR A 143 -20.61 61.97 2.96
N ILE A 144 -20.21 61.48 4.13
CA ILE A 144 -20.38 60.07 4.50
C ILE A 144 -21.87 59.86 4.78
N SER A 145 -22.58 59.27 3.82
CA SER A 145 -23.90 58.69 4.05
C SER A 145 -23.78 57.18 4.09
N GLY A 146 -24.04 56.58 5.26
CA GLY A 146 -24.14 55.13 5.42
C GLY A 146 -25.23 54.56 4.52
N GLY A 147 -24.82 53.80 3.51
CA GLY A 147 -25.70 53.02 2.63
C GLY A 147 -25.52 51.54 2.92
N MET A 148 -26.50 50.94 3.60
CA MET A 148 -26.62 49.51 3.81
C MET A 148 -26.91 48.85 2.45
N THR A 149 -25.90 48.29 1.80
CA THR A 149 -26.05 47.51 0.57
C THR A 149 -26.11 46.03 0.94
N ASN A 150 -27.26 45.43 0.65
CA ASN A 150 -27.59 44.05 0.99
C ASN A 150 -26.88 43.12 -0.01
N GLY A 151 -25.62 42.78 0.24
CA GLY A 151 -24.89 41.78 -0.53
C GLY A 151 -25.32 40.38 -0.11
N GLU A 152 -26.15 39.71 -0.92
CA GLU A 152 -26.48 38.31 -0.69
C GLU A 152 -25.27 37.42 -1.01
N LYS A 153 -24.53 37.05 0.03
CA LYS A 153 -23.40 36.13 -0.06
C LYS A 153 -23.91 34.69 -0.09
N ILE A 154 -24.25 34.18 -1.28
CA ILE A 154 -24.60 32.77 -1.44
C ILE A 154 -23.32 31.94 -1.29
N THR A 155 -23.14 31.34 -0.10
CA THR A 155 -22.04 30.39 0.16
C THR A 155 -22.56 28.98 -0.12
N GLU A 156 -22.38 28.49 -1.34
CA GLU A 156 -22.64 27.08 -1.64
C GLU A 156 -21.53 26.20 -1.06
N LYS A 157 -21.80 25.60 0.10
CA LYS A 157 -20.97 24.53 0.67
C LYS A 157 -21.30 23.22 -0.02
N GLN A 158 -20.53 22.85 -1.04
CA GLN A 158 -20.58 21.50 -1.60
C GLN A 158 -19.57 20.60 -0.89
N LEU A 159 -20.09 19.68 -0.08
CA LEU A 159 -19.31 18.62 0.54
C LEU A 159 -19.01 17.54 -0.52
N ARG A 160 -17.78 17.47 -1.02
CA ARG A 160 -17.36 16.38 -1.89
C ARG A 160 -16.78 15.25 -1.04
N LEU A 161 -17.43 14.10 -1.08
CA LEU A 161 -16.91 12.87 -0.45
C LEU A 161 -15.52 12.58 -1.01
N ALA A 162 -14.54 12.48 -0.12
CA ALA A 162 -13.17 12.17 -0.49
C ALA A 162 -13.10 10.80 -1.21
N PRO A 163 -12.37 10.67 -2.34
CA PRO A 163 -12.21 9.40 -3.02
C PRO A 163 -11.65 8.33 -2.07
N LYS A 164 -12.36 7.21 -1.93
CA LYS A 164 -11.95 6.04 -1.14
C LYS A 164 -11.34 5.00 -2.08
N PHE A 165 -10.18 4.47 -1.73
CA PHE A 165 -9.47 3.40 -2.46
C PHE A 165 -9.46 2.14 -1.61
N ALA A 166 -9.51 0.97 -2.23
CA ALA A 166 -9.37 -0.29 -1.51
C ALA A 166 -7.94 -0.40 -0.96
N VAL A 167 -7.80 -0.34 0.37
CA VAL A 167 -6.53 -0.59 1.08
C VAL A 167 -6.31 -2.08 1.27
N VAL A 168 -7.41 -2.82 1.41
CA VAL A 168 -7.43 -4.27 1.36
C VAL A 168 -8.49 -4.67 0.34
N ALA A 169 -8.13 -5.53 -0.61
CA ALA A 169 -9.08 -6.22 -1.47
C ALA A 169 -8.90 -7.73 -1.26
N SER A 170 -9.98 -8.43 -0.99
CA SER A 170 -9.95 -9.89 -0.80
C SER A 170 -11.09 -10.56 -1.53
N GLY A 171 -10.86 -11.82 -1.92
CA GLY A 171 -11.79 -12.59 -2.72
C GLY A 171 -11.33 -14.02 -2.90
N THR A 172 -12.21 -14.86 -3.43
CA THR A 172 -11.88 -16.25 -3.74
C THR A 172 -11.18 -16.38 -5.10
N ILE A 173 -10.42 -17.44 -5.25
CA ILE A 173 -9.78 -17.91 -6.49
C ILE A 173 -10.03 -19.41 -6.65
N ASN A 174 -9.75 -19.93 -7.83
CA ASN A 174 -9.83 -21.38 -8.13
C ASN A 174 -11.20 -21.98 -7.78
N GLN A 175 -12.30 -21.35 -8.22
CA GLN A 175 -13.67 -21.85 -7.94
C GLN A 175 -13.94 -22.04 -6.44
N GLU A 176 -13.53 -21.07 -5.61
CA GLU A 176 -13.64 -21.10 -4.15
C GLU A 176 -12.67 -22.06 -3.44
N HIS A 177 -11.68 -22.63 -4.12
CA HIS A 177 -10.65 -23.46 -3.47
C HIS A 177 -9.42 -22.68 -3.01
N GLY A 178 -9.46 -21.36 -3.12
CA GLY A 178 -8.48 -20.49 -2.52
C GLY A 178 -9.02 -19.09 -2.28
N VAL A 179 -8.23 -18.29 -1.57
CA VAL A 179 -8.49 -16.89 -1.26
C VAL A 179 -7.24 -16.07 -1.55
N PHE A 180 -7.43 -14.84 -2.02
CA PHE A 180 -6.38 -13.86 -2.10
C PHE A 180 -6.69 -12.65 -1.21
N PHE A 181 -5.62 -12.02 -0.73
CA PHE A 181 -5.62 -10.75 -0.03
C PHE A 181 -4.61 -9.84 -0.73
N LYS A 182 -5.09 -8.71 -1.25
CA LYS A 182 -4.27 -7.65 -1.82
C LYS A 182 -4.27 -6.48 -0.86
N LEU A 183 -3.11 -6.22 -0.28
CA LEU A 183 -2.84 -5.13 0.62
C LEU A 183 -2.16 -4.03 -0.18
N ARG A 184 -2.66 -2.81 -0.09
CA ARG A 184 -2.10 -1.64 -0.77
C ARG A 184 -1.54 -0.66 0.23
N SER A 185 -0.42 -0.05 -0.13
CA SER A 185 0.17 1.02 0.67
C SER A 185 -0.81 2.20 0.76
N SER A 186 -0.96 2.78 1.95
CA SER A 186 -1.74 3.99 2.16
C SER A 186 -1.08 4.88 3.22
N THR A 187 -1.47 6.15 3.29
CA THR A 187 -0.97 7.07 4.32
C THR A 187 -1.38 6.65 5.74
N GLN A 188 -2.39 5.77 5.86
CA GLN A 188 -2.95 5.30 7.13
C GLN A 188 -2.54 3.86 7.47
N SER A 189 -1.87 3.13 6.57
CA SER A 189 -1.53 1.70 6.76
C SER A 189 -0.19 1.35 6.13
N SER A 190 0.69 0.74 6.92
CA SER A 190 1.95 0.19 6.42
C SER A 190 1.74 -1.20 5.81
N LEU A 191 2.45 -1.49 4.71
CA LEU A 191 2.57 -2.85 4.18
C LEU A 191 3.55 -3.71 4.99
N GLU A 192 4.51 -3.07 5.65
CA GLU A 192 5.45 -3.73 6.54
C GLU A 192 4.80 -4.04 7.89
N GLY A 193 5.15 -5.19 8.46
CA GLY A 193 4.62 -5.68 9.72
C GLY A 193 3.90 -7.01 9.57
N THR A 194 3.05 -7.31 10.54
CA THR A 194 2.33 -8.57 10.65
C THR A 194 0.89 -8.42 10.18
N HIS A 195 0.47 -9.28 9.26
CA HIS A 195 -0.89 -9.37 8.75
C HIS A 195 -1.53 -10.68 9.22
N ASP A 196 -2.55 -10.56 10.06
CA ASP A 196 -3.34 -11.70 10.52
C ASP A 196 -4.47 -11.97 9.54
N LEU A 197 -4.50 -13.17 8.99
CA LEU A 197 -5.48 -13.65 8.02
C LEU A 197 -6.27 -14.80 8.63
N THR A 198 -7.58 -14.81 8.41
CA THR A 198 -8.45 -15.92 8.79
C THR A 198 -9.11 -16.48 7.54
N VAL A 199 -9.09 -17.79 7.39
CA VAL A 199 -9.79 -18.50 6.32
C VAL A 199 -10.59 -19.63 6.93
N ARG A 200 -11.89 -19.70 6.61
CA ARG A 200 -12.74 -20.82 7.00
C ARG A 200 -12.97 -21.70 5.78
N PHE A 201 -12.73 -22.99 5.95
CA PHE A 201 -12.94 -23.99 4.91
C PHE A 201 -14.10 -24.91 5.27
N ARG A 202 -14.86 -25.30 4.24
CA ARG A 202 -15.71 -26.48 4.22
C ARG A 202 -14.85 -27.68 3.86
N VAL A 203 -14.90 -28.69 4.72
CA VAL A 203 -14.15 -29.93 4.59
C VAL A 203 -15.06 -31.12 4.91
N SER A 204 -14.66 -32.33 4.52
CA SER A 204 -15.37 -33.54 4.94
C SER A 204 -15.42 -33.65 6.46
N GLU A 205 -16.50 -34.19 7.01
CA GLU A 205 -16.66 -34.48 8.44
C GLU A 205 -15.48 -35.29 9.02
N LYS A 206 -14.94 -36.22 8.22
CA LYS A 206 -13.78 -37.06 8.58
C LYS A 206 -12.42 -36.39 8.38
N TRP A 207 -12.40 -35.10 8.00
CA TRP A 207 -11.16 -34.37 7.77
C TRP A 207 -10.37 -34.21 9.07
N ARG A 208 -9.07 -34.50 8.99
CA ARG A 208 -8.12 -34.45 10.12
C ARG A 208 -6.93 -33.52 9.86
N GLY A 209 -6.68 -33.17 8.60
CA GLY A 209 -5.52 -32.39 8.17
C GLY A 209 -5.35 -32.45 6.65
N ASP A 210 -4.58 -31.51 6.11
CA ASP A 210 -4.24 -31.42 4.68
C ASP A 210 -3.01 -30.52 4.48
N SER A 211 -2.68 -30.13 3.25
CA SER A 211 -1.68 -29.12 2.94
C SER A 211 -2.23 -28.05 2.01
N ILE A 212 -1.93 -26.80 2.30
CA ILE A 212 -2.22 -25.65 1.43
C ILE A 212 -0.92 -25.05 0.91
N ARG A 213 -1.03 -24.27 -0.16
CA ARG A 213 0.05 -23.42 -0.65
C ARG A 213 -0.23 -21.97 -0.25
N VAL A 214 0.74 -21.34 0.39
CA VAL A 214 0.74 -19.91 0.67
C VAL A 214 1.75 -19.24 -0.24
N CYS A 215 1.31 -18.24 -1.01
CA CYS A 215 2.15 -17.43 -1.88
C CYS A 215 2.05 -15.96 -1.50
N CYS A 216 3.19 -15.33 -1.28
CA CYS A 216 3.30 -13.90 -0.99
C CYS A 216 4.10 -13.24 -2.12
N GLN A 217 3.61 -12.12 -2.64
CA GLN A 217 4.26 -11.33 -3.68
C GLN A 217 4.21 -9.85 -3.32
N ALA A 218 5.37 -9.17 -3.38
CA ALA A 218 5.47 -7.73 -3.28
C ALA A 218 5.71 -7.15 -4.67
N THR A 219 4.89 -6.17 -5.06
CA THR A 219 5.03 -5.46 -6.34
C THR A 219 5.05 -3.96 -6.13
N GLY A 220 5.67 -3.25 -7.06
CA GLY A 220 5.68 -1.80 -7.11
C GLY A 220 6.16 -1.32 -8.46
N THR A 221 6.68 -0.10 -8.51
CA THR A 221 7.22 0.48 -9.74
C THR A 221 8.71 0.73 -9.64
N GLU A 222 9.45 0.32 -10.67
CA GLU A 222 10.84 0.65 -10.85
C GLU A 222 10.97 1.70 -11.96
N LYS A 223 11.85 2.68 -11.76
CA LYS A 223 12.18 3.66 -12.79
C LYS A 223 13.34 3.14 -13.62
N VAL A 224 13.04 2.69 -14.83
CA VAL A 224 14.04 2.29 -15.83
C VAL A 224 14.17 3.43 -16.84
N LEU A 225 15.31 4.12 -16.80
CA LEU A 225 15.56 5.34 -17.57
C LEU A 225 14.51 6.44 -17.27
N TRP A 226 13.69 6.79 -18.26
CA TRP A 226 12.60 7.78 -18.18
C TRP A 226 11.21 7.13 -18.04
N MET A 227 11.11 5.80 -17.98
CA MET A 227 9.85 5.07 -17.89
C MET A 227 9.67 4.42 -16.53
N LYS A 228 8.43 4.37 -16.03
CA LYS A 228 8.05 3.55 -14.89
C LYS A 228 7.59 2.19 -15.41
N GLN A 229 8.14 1.12 -14.86
CA GLN A 229 7.72 -0.25 -15.16
C GLN A 229 7.29 -0.94 -13.87
N GLN A 230 6.31 -1.84 -13.98
CA GLN A 230 5.90 -2.65 -12.84
C GLN A 230 6.98 -3.70 -12.55
N ALA A 231 7.40 -3.79 -11.30
CA ALA A 231 8.41 -4.72 -10.82
C ALA A 231 7.83 -5.63 -9.72
N THR A 232 8.31 -6.87 -9.68
CA THR A 232 8.10 -7.77 -8.54
C THR A 232 9.35 -7.74 -7.68
N TRP A 233 9.24 -7.19 -6.47
CA TRP A 233 10.34 -7.01 -5.54
C TRP A 233 10.67 -8.28 -4.76
N ALA A 234 9.64 -9.07 -4.44
CA ALA A 234 9.80 -10.35 -3.77
C ALA A 234 8.65 -11.29 -4.13
N HIS A 235 8.93 -12.58 -4.15
CA HIS A 235 7.94 -13.63 -4.32
C HIS A 235 8.38 -14.86 -3.52
N THR A 236 7.49 -15.37 -2.68
CA THR A 236 7.76 -16.55 -1.84
C THR A 236 6.53 -17.42 -1.80
N CYS A 237 6.68 -18.70 -2.14
CA CYS A 237 5.62 -19.68 -2.01
C CYS A 237 6.11 -20.89 -1.23
N ALA A 238 5.36 -21.31 -0.23
CA ALA A 238 5.68 -22.51 0.55
C ALA A 238 4.40 -23.28 0.90
N PRO A 239 4.49 -24.61 1.05
CA PRO A 239 3.39 -25.37 1.61
C PRO A 239 3.23 -25.07 3.11
N VAL A 240 1.99 -25.11 3.59
CA VAL A 240 1.66 -25.08 5.01
C VAL A 240 0.83 -26.32 5.32
N ALA A 241 1.34 -27.15 6.22
CA ALA A 241 0.64 -28.35 6.68
C ALA A 241 -0.42 -27.97 7.71
N LEU A 242 -1.63 -28.48 7.51
CA LEU A 242 -2.79 -28.25 8.35
C LEU A 242 -3.10 -29.50 9.17
N TYR A 243 -3.54 -29.32 10.41
CA TYR A 243 -4.06 -30.39 11.23
C TYR A 243 -5.23 -29.90 12.09
N LEU A 244 -6.15 -30.79 12.41
CA LEU A 244 -7.29 -30.49 13.27
C LEU A 244 -6.85 -30.37 14.75
N ALA A 245 -7.28 -29.31 15.43
CA ALA A 245 -7.01 -29.11 16.85
C ALA A 245 -7.44 -30.33 17.68
N GLY A 246 -6.59 -30.76 18.61
CA GLY A 246 -6.82 -31.96 19.43
C GLY A 246 -6.42 -33.29 18.77
N ASP A 247 -6.08 -33.32 17.47
CA ASP A 247 -5.64 -34.53 16.78
C ASP A 247 -4.11 -34.67 16.80
N ALA A 248 -3.60 -35.41 17.80
CA ALA A 248 -2.17 -35.60 18.00
C ALA A 248 -1.47 -36.34 16.85
N GLU A 249 -2.15 -37.31 16.22
CA GLU A 249 -1.58 -38.08 15.12
C GLU A 249 -1.49 -37.22 13.84
N ALA A 250 -2.55 -36.46 13.53
CA ALA A 250 -2.54 -35.52 12.42
C ALA A 250 -1.46 -34.43 12.61
N ARG A 251 -1.31 -33.91 13.83
CA ARG A 251 -0.24 -32.97 14.17
C ARG A 251 1.15 -33.57 13.89
N GLN A 252 1.38 -34.81 14.30
CA GLN A 252 2.66 -35.48 14.05
C GLN A 252 2.90 -35.73 12.55
N ALA A 253 1.84 -36.05 11.78
CA ALA A 253 1.93 -36.18 10.33
C ALA A 253 2.30 -34.84 9.66
N ALA A 254 1.69 -33.74 10.09
CA ALA A 254 2.01 -32.39 9.61
C ALA A 254 3.47 -31.99 9.87
N ILE A 255 4.00 -32.29 11.07
CA ILE A 255 5.42 -32.06 11.40
C ILE A 255 6.33 -32.85 10.46
N ARG A 256 6.07 -34.16 10.28
CA ARG A 256 6.87 -35.01 9.37
C ARG A 256 6.83 -34.51 7.92
N TYR A 257 5.67 -34.03 7.46
CA TYR A 257 5.53 -33.49 6.11
C TYR A 257 6.44 -32.27 5.89
N VAL A 258 6.47 -31.34 6.83
CA VAL A 258 7.33 -30.14 6.75
C VAL A 258 8.80 -30.50 6.87
N ASP A 259 9.17 -31.37 7.81
CA ASP A 259 10.55 -31.82 7.97
C ASP A 259 11.09 -32.53 6.71
N GLY A 260 10.25 -33.33 6.05
CA GLY A 260 10.59 -33.99 4.78
C GLY A 260 10.82 -32.99 3.66
N LYS A 261 10.01 -31.91 3.59
CA LYS A 261 10.13 -30.84 2.60
C LYS A 261 11.37 -29.96 2.76
N ASN A 262 11.88 -29.80 3.98
CA ASN A 262 13.09 -29.00 4.24
C ASN A 262 14.40 -29.74 3.94
N ARG A 263 14.35 -31.06 3.73
CA ARG A 263 15.53 -31.93 3.51
C ARG A 263 15.80 -32.28 2.05
N GLY A 264 14.91 -31.94 1.13
CA GLY A 264 15.03 -32.19 -0.31
C GLY A 264 15.12 -30.88 -1.08
#